data_AF-A0A3M0WKZ0-F1
#
_entry.id   AF-A0A3M0WKZ0-F1
#
_cell.length_a   1.000
_cell.length_b   1.000
_cell.length_c   1.000
_cell.angle_alpha   90.00
_cell.angle_beta   90.00
_cell.angle_gamma   90.00
#
_symmetry.space_group_name_H-M   'P 1'
#
loop_
_entity.id
_entity.type
_entity.pdbx_description
1 polymer ?
#
loop_
_entity_poly.entity_id
_entity_poly.type
_entity_poly.pdbx_seq_one_letter_code
_entity_poly.pdbx_strand_id
1 'polypeptide(L)' 'YTWFAGFFPVEKPKYTIVVFANEPKKIYKWEHIGGGKVSSVVLKELIDRLMFYAKEKPDKLEVENEY' A
#
# COMPACT_ATOMS: atom_id res chain seq x y z
N TYR A 1 2.78 17.82 2.24
CA TYR A 1 1.84 16.76 2.64
C TYR A 1 1.68 15.77 1.53
N THR A 2 1.56 14.49 1.85
CA THR A 2 1.25 13.47 0.86
C THR A 2 0.34 12.41 1.45
N TRP A 3 -0.51 11.84 0.61
CA TRP A 3 -1.47 10.83 1.03
C TRP A 3 -1.62 9.76 -0.04
N PHE A 4 -2.11 8.60 0.40
CA PHE A 4 -2.52 7.53 -0.50
C PHE A 4 -3.73 6.83 0.12
N ALA A 5 -4.72 6.51 -0.70
CA ALA A 5 -5.92 5.84 -0.27
C ALA A 5 -6.14 4.60 -1.14
N GLY A 6 -6.71 3.56 -0.55
CA GLY A 6 -7.02 2.32 -1.25
C GLY A 6 -8.10 1.52 -0.53
N PHE A 7 -8.65 0.56 -1.25
CA PHE A 7 -9.60 -0.41 -0.74
C PHE A 7 -9.14 -1.82 -1.10
N PHE A 8 -9.51 -2.80 -0.27
CA PHE A 8 -9.17 -4.21 -0.49
C PHE A 8 -10.19 -5.13 0.22
N PRO A 9 -10.34 -6.40 -0.24
CA PRO A 9 -9.92 -6.92 -1.54
C PRO A 9 -10.57 -6.16 -2.72
N VAL A 10 -9.98 -6.18 -3.92
CA VAL A 10 -10.43 -5.43 -5.10
C VAL A 10 -11.75 -5.97 -5.64
N GLU A 11 -11.95 -7.29 -5.68
CA GLU A 11 -13.17 -7.88 -6.24
C GLU A 11 -14.39 -7.69 -5.33
N LYS A 12 -14.19 -7.82 -4.01
CA LYS A 12 -15.22 -7.62 -2.98
C LYS A 12 -14.66 -6.74 -1.87
N PRO A 13 -14.70 -5.40 -2.04
CA PRO A 13 -14.15 -4.45 -1.06
C PRO A 13 -14.77 -4.61 0.32
N LYS A 14 -13.92 -4.79 1.33
CA LYS A 14 -14.32 -4.92 2.74
C LYS A 14 -13.72 -3.82 3.60
N TYR A 15 -12.55 -3.33 3.21
CA TYR A 15 -11.76 -2.37 3.97
C TYR A 15 -11.40 -1.17 3.11
N THR A 16 -11.32 0.01 3.74
CA THR A 16 -10.78 1.24 3.15
C THR A 16 -9.70 1.77 4.06
N ILE A 17 -8.56 2.14 3.49
CA ILE A 17 -7.43 2.70 4.23
C ILE A 17 -7.00 4.00 3.58
N VAL A 18 -6.73 5.00 4.41
CA VAL A 18 -6.13 6.27 4.02
C VAL A 18 -4.87 6.44 4.85
N VAL A 19 -3.72 6.58 4.17
CA VAL A 19 -2.44 6.88 4.81
C VAL A 19 -2.10 8.33 4.51
N PHE A 20 -1.95 9.12 5.55
CA PHE A 20 -1.52 10.52 5.47
C PHE A 20 -0.12 10.67 6.06
N ALA A 21 0.80 11.17 5.26
CA ALA A 21 2.13 11.55 5.71
C ALA A 21 2.22 13.07 5.81
N ASN A 22 2.29 13.54 7.05
CA ASN A 22 2.56 14.94 7.37
C ASN A 22 4.04 15.24 7.17
N GLU A 23 4.36 16.27 6.38
CA GLU A 23 5.73 16.77 6.15
C GLU A 23 6.83 15.69 6.09
N PRO A 24 6.70 14.67 5.20
CA PRO A 24 7.73 13.65 5.10
C PRO A 24 9.06 14.29 4.69
N LYS A 25 10.14 13.90 5.36
CA LYS A 25 11.47 14.43 5.10
C LYS A 25 12.17 13.62 4.02
N LYS A 26 12.91 14.30 3.14
CA LYS A 26 13.81 13.63 2.21
C LYS A 26 15.00 13.08 2.98
N ILE A 27 15.42 11.87 2.66
CA ILE A 27 16.68 11.31 3.14
C ILE A 27 17.82 11.83 2.25
N TYR A 28 17.56 11.94 0.94
CA TYR A 28 18.51 12.47 -0.04
C TYR A 28 17.94 13.63 -0.85
N LYS A 29 18.79 14.61 -1.22
CA LYS A 29 18.37 15.83 -1.94
C LYS A 29 17.64 15.55 -3.26
N TRP A 30 18.00 14.48 -3.97
CA TRP A 30 17.43 14.10 -5.26
C TRP A 30 16.08 13.37 -5.17
N GLU A 31 15.59 13.06 -3.97
CA GLU A 31 14.34 12.32 -3.83
C GLU A 31 13.13 13.19 -4.16
N HIS A 32 12.22 12.64 -4.96
CA HIS A 32 10.87 13.15 -5.09
C HIS A 32 9.97 12.56 -4.01
N ILE A 33 9.37 13.43 -3.21
CA ILE A 33 8.35 13.06 -2.24
C ILE A 33 7.00 13.09 -2.96
N GLY A 34 6.34 11.93 -3.00
CA GLY A 34 4.99 11.79 -3.54
C GLY A 34 4.28 10.60 -2.90
N GLY A 35 2.95 10.57 -3.02
CA GLY A 35 2.10 9.58 -2.34
C GLY A 35 2.44 8.15 -2.73
N GLY A 36 2.75 7.96 -4.02
CA GLY A 36 3.20 6.68 -4.58
C GLY A 36 4.60 6.23 -4.14
N LYS A 37 5.38 7.04 -3.42
CA LYS A 37 6.72 6.66 -2.93
C LYS A 37 6.81 6.62 -1.40
N VAL A 38 5.99 7.41 -0.70
CA VAL A 38 5.98 7.48 0.76
C VAL A 38 4.79 6.70 1.34
N SER A 39 3.58 7.12 0.99
CA SER A 39 2.34 6.60 1.60
C SER A 39 1.93 5.24 1.04
N SER A 40 2.24 4.93 -0.22
CA SER A 40 1.93 3.64 -0.87
C SER A 40 2.71 2.46 -0.29
N VAL A 41 3.98 2.68 0.09
CA VAL A 41 4.84 1.64 0.67
C VAL A 41 4.27 1.22 2.03
N VAL A 42 3.94 2.21 2.86
CA VAL A 42 3.27 1.99 4.15
C VAL A 42 1.91 1.32 3.95
N LEU A 43 1.14 1.76 2.94
CA LEU A 43 -0.15 1.15 2.63
C LEU A 43 -0.01 -0.33 2.27
N LYS A 44 0.94 -0.68 1.38
CA LYS A 44 1.16 -2.07 0.96
C LYS A 44 1.45 -2.97 2.15
N GLU A 45 2.43 -2.61 2.98
CA GLU A 45 2.80 -3.40 4.15
C GLU A 45 1.63 -3.58 5.14
N LEU A 46 0.81 -2.54 5.30
CA LEU A 46 -0.36 -2.58 6.18
C LEU A 46 -1.45 -3.51 5.61
N ILE A 47 -1.75 -3.40 4.31
CA ILE A 47 -2.73 -4.26 3.63
C ILE A 47 -2.30 -5.72 3.73
N ASP A 48 -1.04 -6.04 3.42
CA ASP A 48 -0.52 -7.41 3.44
C ASP A 48 -0.72 -8.05 4.84
N ARG A 49 -0.42 -7.31 5.91
CA ARG A 49 -0.63 -7.77 7.29
C ARG A 49 -2.11 -7.93 7.63
N LEU A 50 -2.95 -6.98 7.22
CA LEU A 50 -4.39 -7.05 7.48
C LEU A 50 -5.04 -8.23 6.77
N MET A 51 -4.68 -8.47 5.50
CA MET A 51 -5.15 -9.63 4.75
C MET A 51 -4.71 -10.94 5.42
N PHE A 52 -3.47 -11.01 5.89
CA PHE A 52 -2.96 -12.16 6.65
C PHE A 52 -3.77 -12.42 7.92
N TYR A 53 -3.97 -11.41 8.77
CA TYR A 53 -4.72 -11.58 10.03
C TYR A 53 -6.21 -11.85 9.81
N ALA A 54 -6.81 -11.24 8.80
CA ALA A 54 -8.20 -11.46 8.43
C ALA A 54 -8.43 -12.81 7.72
N LYS A 55 -7.35 -13.54 7.38
CA LYS A 55 -7.39 -14.78 6.57
C LYS A 55 -8.12 -14.57 5.24
N GLU A 56 -8.01 -13.37 4.66
CA GLU A 56 -8.58 -13.04 3.36
C GLU A 56 -7.69 -13.65 2.26
N LYS A 57 -8.31 -14.33 1.29
CA LYS A 57 -7.57 -14.83 0.13
C LYS A 57 -7.23 -13.64 -0.79
N PRO A 58 -6.03 -13.61 -1.39
CA PRO A 58 -5.71 -12.61 -2.38
C PRO A 58 -6.61 -12.77 -3.61
N ASP A 59 -7.02 -11.65 -4.22
CA ASP A 59 -7.86 -11.66 -5.44
C ASP A 59 -7.11 -12.27 -6.63
N LYS A 60 -5.79 -12.14 -6.66
CA LYS A 60 -4.92 -12.71 -7.69
C LYS A 60 -3.84 -13.53 -7.02
N LEU A 61 -3.67 -14.77 -7.47
CA LEU A 61 -2.50 -15.56 -7.14
C LEU A 61 -1.29 -14.95 -7.87
N GLU A 62 -0.15 -14.80 -7.18
CA GLU A 62 1.09 -14.43 -7.85
C GLU A 62 1.42 -15.53 -8.87
N VAL A 63 1.36 -15.20 -10.15
CA VAL A 63 1.86 -16.09 -11.20
C VAL A 63 3.38 -15.94 -11.13
N GLU A 64 4.06 -16.96 -10.61
CA GLU A 64 5.51 -17.07 -10.76
C GLU A 64 5.82 -17.07 -12.25
N ASN A 65 6.40 -15.99 -12.77
CA ASN A 65 6.95 -16.00 -14.10
C ASN A 65 8.22 -16.88 -14.04
N GLU A 66 8.08 -18.14 -14.45
CA GLU A 66 9.22 -19.01 -14.78
C GLU A 66 10.04 -18.31 -15.88
N TYR A 67 11.25 -17.87 -15.53
CA TYR A 67 12.28 -17.41 -16.45
C TYR A 67 13.41 -18.44 -16.51
#